data_AF-A0A3L7A8F3-F1
#
_entry.id   AF-A0A3L7A8F3-F1
#
_cell.length_a   1.000
_cell.length_b   1.000
_cell.length_c   1.000
_cell.angle_alpha   90.00
_cell.angle_beta   90.00
_cell.angle_gamma   90.00
#
_symmetry.space_group_name_H-M   'P 1'
#
loop_
_entity.id
_entity.type
_entity.pdbx_description
1 polymer ?
#
loop_
_entity_poly.entity_id
_entity_poly.type
_entity_poly.pdbx_seq_one_letter_code
_entity_poly.pdbx_strand_id
1 'polypeptide(L)'
;MDIDALIRELGKTPSETARATGLSRMTVQRVRDGASSPGIATLREFALAAGYDISVSLVPTSDPLAALAARALLDPAFRAHLPAAPDVAVGSVSLADSAHATDSRSADTATLLLAHPEVRAWIARFDRWNAHTPDEILAVAGRASAPQHRAGARYFRPRPGFTHERFLKLLGLAASSGHGDYALSGVPVADLYLGGHTLGPTVLWTTDAEGVAARIGETLHEDAHFQPAGVIIAPTPPDYLIDSVSAELPGLRIVSPIQAALDLHGLGFTERAALITEGW
;
A
#
# COMPACT_ATOMS: atom_id res chain seq x y z
N MET A 1 22.53 -13.40 -3.65
CA MET A 1 23.04 -14.42 -2.72
C MET A 1 22.44 -14.16 -1.35
N ASP A 2 21.92 -15.18 -0.67
CA ASP A 2 21.40 -15.06 0.70
C ASP A 2 22.55 -15.12 1.74
N ILE A 3 22.35 -14.56 2.93
CA ILE A 3 23.29 -14.50 4.05
C ILE A 3 23.78 -15.90 4.42
N ASP A 4 22.90 -16.90 4.44
CA ASP A 4 23.29 -18.28 4.77
C ASP A 4 24.17 -18.93 3.69
N ALA A 5 24.00 -18.53 2.43
CA ALA A 5 24.88 -18.96 1.35
C ALA A 5 26.27 -18.31 1.48
N LEU A 6 26.29 -16.99 1.75
CA LEU A 6 27.51 -16.22 1.98
C LEU A 6 28.32 -16.79 3.16
N ILE A 7 27.67 -17.05 4.29
CA ILE A 7 28.31 -17.61 5.50
C ILE A 7 28.85 -19.03 5.29
N ARG A 8 28.24 -19.83 4.40
CA ARG A 8 28.73 -21.17 4.06
C ARG A 8 29.95 -21.14 3.14
N GLU A 9 30.04 -20.14 2.26
CA GLU A 9 31.17 -19.95 1.35
C GLU A 9 32.45 -19.56 2.10
N LEU A 10 32.32 -18.78 3.17
CA LEU A 10 33.44 -18.26 3.97
C LEU A 10 34.12 -19.28 4.89
N GLY A 11 33.46 -20.39 5.22
CA GLY A 11 34.03 -21.42 6.08
C GLY A 11 33.00 -22.43 6.58
N LYS A 12 33.44 -23.66 6.85
CA LYS A 12 32.55 -24.71 7.40
C LYS A 12 32.30 -24.46 8.88
N THR A 13 33.28 -23.90 9.59
CA THR A 13 33.17 -23.62 11.03
C THR A 13 33.06 -22.11 11.36
N PRO A 14 32.47 -21.76 12.51
CA PRO A 14 32.43 -20.37 13.00
C PRO A 14 33.84 -19.77 13.17
N SER A 15 34.83 -20.59 13.55
CA SER A 15 36.21 -20.15 13.74
C SER A 15 36.94 -19.88 12.43
N GLU A 16 36.62 -20.61 11.35
CA GLU A 16 37.10 -20.30 10.01
C GLU A 16 36.50 -19.00 9.49
N THR A 17 35.18 -18.88 9.60
CA THR A 17 34.45 -17.68 9.15
C THR A 17 34.91 -16.43 9.91
N ALA A 18 35.13 -16.52 11.23
CA ALA A 18 35.66 -15.43 12.05
C ALA A 18 37.06 -14.99 11.62
N ARG A 19 37.94 -15.95 11.24
CA ARG A 19 39.27 -15.63 10.72
C ARG A 19 39.22 -14.97 9.35
N ALA A 20 38.31 -15.39 8.48
CA ALA A 20 38.15 -14.81 7.15
C ALA A 20 37.57 -13.39 7.17
N THR A 21 36.67 -13.11 8.13
CA THR A 21 35.90 -11.86 8.19
C THR A 21 36.43 -10.85 9.22
N GLY A 22 37.33 -11.25 10.12
CA GLY A 22 37.77 -10.42 11.24
C GLY A 22 36.71 -10.20 12.34
N LEU A 23 35.52 -10.81 12.20
CA LEU A 23 34.45 -10.74 13.19
C LEU A 23 34.71 -11.66 14.38
N SER A 24 34.12 -11.34 15.54
CA SER A 24 34.21 -12.23 16.70
C SER A 24 33.53 -13.57 16.43
N ARG A 25 34.12 -14.67 16.92
CA ARG A 25 33.51 -16.02 16.82
C ARG A 25 32.09 -16.06 17.40
N MET A 26 31.85 -15.34 18.51
CA MET A 26 30.53 -15.25 19.13
C MET A 26 29.52 -14.55 18.21
N THR A 27 29.91 -13.47 17.55
CA THR A 27 29.08 -12.76 16.56
C THR A 27 28.69 -13.69 15.42
N VAL A 28 29.66 -14.40 14.83
CA VAL A 28 29.42 -15.36 13.75
C VAL A 28 28.47 -16.48 14.20
N GLN A 29 28.69 -17.02 15.41
CA GLN A 29 27.85 -18.08 15.97
C GLN A 29 26.40 -17.61 16.13
N ARG A 30 26.17 -16.44 16.73
CA ARG A 30 24.82 -15.92 16.95
C ARG A 30 24.08 -15.64 15.66
N VAL A 31 24.78 -15.17 14.62
CA VAL A 31 24.19 -14.96 13.29
C VAL A 31 23.80 -16.31 12.67
N ARG A 32 24.69 -17.32 12.70
CA ARG A 32 24.41 -18.66 12.18
C ARG A 32 23.22 -19.34 12.86
N ASP A 33 23.11 -19.19 14.18
CA ASP A 33 22.05 -19.83 14.96
C ASP A 33 20.71 -19.07 14.85
N GLY A 34 20.64 -17.99 14.07
CA GLY A 34 19.48 -17.10 13.98
C GLY A 34 19.22 -16.30 15.26
N ALA A 35 20.12 -16.35 16.25
CA ALA A 35 20.01 -15.68 17.54
C ALA A 35 20.31 -14.16 17.47
N SER A 36 20.75 -13.66 16.32
CA SER A 36 20.86 -12.23 16.03
C SER A 36 20.80 -11.95 14.53
N SER A 37 20.02 -10.94 14.13
CA SER A 37 20.10 -10.38 12.78
C SER A 37 21.36 -9.52 12.64
N PRO A 38 22.25 -9.79 11.66
CA PRO A 38 23.46 -9.00 11.47
C PRO A 38 23.12 -7.58 11.00
N GLY A 39 23.80 -6.59 11.56
CA GLY A 39 23.73 -5.21 11.06
C GLY A 39 24.47 -5.05 9.73
N ILE A 40 24.29 -3.91 9.05
CA ILE A 40 24.88 -3.66 7.73
C ILE A 40 26.42 -3.74 7.73
N ALA A 41 27.07 -3.31 8.81
CA ALA A 41 28.52 -3.42 8.96
C ALA A 41 28.95 -4.89 9.00
N THR A 42 28.29 -5.71 9.82
CA THR A 42 28.55 -7.16 9.91
C THR A 42 28.32 -7.85 8.57
N LEU A 43 27.24 -7.50 7.87
CA LEU A 43 26.95 -8.02 6.54
C LEU A 43 28.03 -7.65 5.53
N ARG A 44 28.54 -6.42 5.60
CA ARG A 44 29.61 -5.97 4.72
C ARG A 44 30.90 -6.74 4.93
N GLU A 45 31.28 -7.03 6.17
CA GLU A 45 32.47 -7.86 6.45
C GLU A 45 32.31 -9.29 5.90
N PHE A 46 31.10 -9.87 6.01
CA PHE A 46 30.82 -11.15 5.36
C PHE A 46 30.97 -11.05 3.83
N ALA A 47 30.40 -10.01 3.20
CA ALA A 47 30.46 -9.82 1.76
C ALA A 47 31.90 -9.64 1.26
N LEU A 48 32.67 -8.77 1.92
CA LEU A 48 34.06 -8.46 1.57
C LEU A 48 34.95 -9.70 1.65
N ALA A 49 34.78 -10.52 2.69
CA ALA A 49 35.53 -11.76 2.83
C ALA A 49 35.23 -12.78 1.73
N ALA A 50 34.06 -12.69 1.08
CA ALA A 50 33.68 -13.53 -0.06
C ALA A 50 33.97 -12.87 -1.42
N GLY A 51 34.63 -11.71 -1.44
CA GLY A 51 34.97 -10.98 -2.67
C GLY A 51 33.84 -10.12 -3.25
N TYR A 52 32.79 -9.85 -2.48
CA TYR A 52 31.68 -8.96 -2.85
C TYR A 52 31.71 -7.67 -2.03
N ASP A 53 31.00 -6.62 -2.46
CA ASP A 53 30.67 -5.47 -1.61
C ASP A 53 29.15 -5.26 -1.59
N ILE A 54 28.66 -4.60 -0.55
CA ILE A 54 27.24 -4.29 -0.40
C ILE A 54 27.00 -2.86 -0.84
N SER A 55 26.23 -2.72 -1.92
CA SER A 55 25.63 -1.44 -2.30
C SER A 55 24.18 -1.42 -1.86
N VAL A 56 23.81 -0.46 -1.01
CA VAL A 56 22.42 -0.22 -0.59
C VAL A 56 21.97 1.10 -1.18
N SER A 57 20.85 1.07 -1.90
CA SER A 57 20.15 2.26 -2.35
C SER A 57 18.74 2.27 -1.79
N LEU A 58 18.25 3.46 -1.48
CA LEU A 58 16.85 3.65 -1.14
C LEU A 58 16.07 3.84 -2.43
N VAL A 59 14.93 3.18 -2.52
CA VAL A 59 13.94 3.42 -3.57
C VAL A 59 12.68 4.02 -2.94
N PRO A 60 11.94 4.89 -3.65
CA PRO A 60 10.66 5.36 -3.17
C PRO A 60 9.76 4.18 -2.78
N THR A 61 9.18 4.24 -1.59
CA THR A 61 8.28 3.19 -1.10
C THR A 61 6.84 3.52 -1.49
N SER A 62 6.16 2.53 -2.04
CA SER A 62 4.71 2.51 -2.18
C SER A 62 4.26 1.07 -2.04
N ASP A 63 4.25 0.60 -0.80
CA ASP A 63 3.80 -0.74 -0.47
C ASP A 63 2.29 -0.72 -0.26
N PRO A 64 1.50 -1.36 -1.13
CA PRO A 64 0.05 -1.28 -1.01
C PRO A 64 -0.45 -1.92 0.28
N LEU A 65 0.28 -2.91 0.79
CA LEU A 65 -0.11 -3.70 1.94
C LEU A 65 -0.06 -2.91 3.24
N ALA A 66 0.69 -1.81 3.29
CA ALA A 66 0.67 -0.90 4.43
C ALA A 66 -0.72 -0.27 4.62
N ALA A 67 -1.35 0.22 3.54
CA ALA A 67 -2.70 0.77 3.59
C ALA A 67 -3.72 -0.30 3.94
N LEU A 68 -3.63 -1.48 3.30
CA LEU A 68 -4.54 -2.60 3.60
C LEU A 68 -4.44 -3.04 5.06
N ALA A 69 -3.23 -3.09 5.63
CA ALA A 69 -3.02 -3.38 7.04
C ALA A 69 -3.66 -2.32 7.95
N ALA A 70 -3.49 -1.03 7.63
CA ALA A 70 -4.13 0.05 8.39
C ALA A 70 -5.67 -0.04 8.32
N ARG A 71 -6.23 -0.26 7.13
CA ARG A 71 -7.68 -0.43 6.95
C ARG A 71 -8.22 -1.65 7.68
N ALA A 72 -7.50 -2.77 7.63
CA ALA A 72 -7.88 -3.97 8.36
C ALA A 72 -7.88 -3.76 9.89
N LEU A 73 -7.04 -2.86 10.43
CA LEU A 73 -7.05 -2.52 11.85
C LEU A 73 -8.13 -1.50 12.23
N LEU A 74 -8.30 -0.46 11.40
CA LEU A 74 -8.99 0.76 11.79
C LEU A 74 -10.38 0.92 11.18
N ASP A 75 -10.69 0.25 10.07
CA ASP A 75 -11.93 0.47 9.33
C ASP A 75 -12.92 -0.69 9.56
N PRO A 76 -13.98 -0.49 10.36
CA PRO A 76 -15.02 -1.49 10.54
C PRO A 76 -15.81 -1.76 9.26
N ALA A 77 -16.01 -0.76 8.39
CA ALA A 77 -16.73 -0.94 7.14
C ALA A 77 -15.92 -1.79 6.17
N PHE A 78 -14.62 -1.52 6.02
CA PHE A 78 -13.71 -2.41 5.30
C PHE A 78 -13.80 -3.83 5.84
N ARG A 79 -13.70 -4.01 7.18
CA ARG A 79 -13.86 -5.31 7.84
C ARG A 79 -15.25 -5.94 7.71
N ALA A 80 -16.31 -5.17 7.45
CA ALA A 80 -17.65 -5.70 7.24
C ALA A 80 -17.84 -6.22 5.80
N HIS A 81 -17.12 -5.62 4.85
CA HIS A 81 -16.98 -6.15 3.49
C HIS A 81 -15.99 -7.32 3.44
N LEU A 82 -15.23 -7.54 4.53
CA LEU A 82 -14.53 -8.79 4.78
C LEU A 82 -15.52 -9.81 5.38
N PRO A 83 -15.82 -10.94 4.71
CA PRO A 83 -16.66 -11.98 5.29
C PRO A 83 -16.09 -12.52 6.61
N ALA A 84 -16.99 -12.92 7.52
CA ALA A 84 -16.62 -13.46 8.83
C ALA A 84 -15.66 -14.66 8.67
N ALA A 85 -14.56 -14.65 9.43
CA ALA A 85 -13.67 -15.80 9.50
C ALA A 85 -14.47 -17.04 9.91
N PRO A 86 -14.23 -18.23 9.32
CA PRO A 86 -14.83 -19.44 9.86
C PRO A 86 -14.31 -19.63 11.29
N ASP A 87 -15.25 -19.86 12.21
CA ASP A 87 -14.96 -20.37 13.55
C ASP A 87 -14.09 -21.62 13.40
N VAL A 88 -12.82 -21.53 13.78
CA VAL A 88 -12.00 -22.73 13.97
C VAL A 88 -12.41 -23.36 15.29
N ALA A 89 -13.59 -23.98 15.30
CA ALA A 89 -14.06 -24.82 16.38
C ALA A 89 -13.70 -26.29 16.09
N VAL A 90 -12.97 -26.88 17.02
CA VAL A 90 -12.62 -28.29 17.08
C VAL A 90 -13.91 -29.14 17.20
N GLY A 91 -14.20 -29.93 16.16
CA GLY A 91 -14.97 -31.18 16.20
C GLY A 91 -16.49 -31.13 16.47
N SER A 92 -17.30 -31.42 15.45
CA SER A 92 -18.24 -32.56 15.37
C SER A 92 -19.26 -32.38 14.21
N VAL A 93 -19.85 -33.49 13.77
CA VAL A 93 -20.47 -33.74 12.44
C VAL A 93 -21.96 -33.34 12.38
N SER A 94 -22.47 -32.82 11.25
CA SER A 94 -23.50 -33.47 10.39
C SER A 94 -24.23 -32.50 9.41
N LEU A 95 -24.58 -33.06 8.25
CA LEU A 95 -25.18 -32.48 7.03
C LEU A 95 -26.70 -32.24 7.15
N ALA A 96 -27.21 -31.14 6.55
CA ALA A 96 -28.47 -31.13 5.78
C ALA A 96 -28.70 -29.81 5.00
N ASP A 97 -29.09 -29.98 3.73
CA ASP A 97 -29.94 -29.13 2.87
C ASP A 97 -29.50 -27.77 2.31
N SER A 98 -28.98 -27.86 1.08
CA SER A 98 -29.49 -27.27 -0.18
C SER A 98 -29.98 -25.81 -0.27
N ALA A 99 -29.25 -25.09 -1.14
CA ALA A 99 -29.71 -24.12 -2.15
C ALA A 99 -30.01 -22.67 -1.76
N HIS A 100 -29.02 -21.78 -1.95
CA HIS A 100 -29.12 -20.57 -2.78
C HIS A 100 -27.72 -20.11 -3.18
N ALA A 101 -27.43 -20.13 -4.48
CA ALA A 101 -26.17 -19.68 -5.05
C ALA A 101 -26.11 -18.14 -5.01
N THR A 102 -25.53 -17.60 -3.93
CA THR A 102 -25.13 -16.19 -3.85
C THR A 102 -23.72 -16.13 -3.25
N ASP A 103 -22.81 -15.55 -4.04
CA ASP A 103 -21.54 -14.95 -3.61
C ASP A 103 -20.49 -15.81 -2.89
N SER A 104 -20.02 -16.86 -3.56
CA SER A 104 -18.88 -17.67 -3.10
C SER A 104 -17.49 -17.11 -3.47
N ARG A 105 -17.39 -15.95 -4.14
CA ARG A 105 -16.10 -15.30 -4.48
C ARG A 105 -15.65 -14.26 -3.46
N SER A 106 -16.57 -13.59 -2.76
CA SER A 106 -16.20 -12.60 -1.73
C SER A 106 -15.70 -13.27 -0.44
N ALA A 107 -16.26 -14.43 -0.08
CA ALA A 107 -15.94 -15.30 1.07
C ALA A 107 -14.43 -15.59 1.28
N ASP A 108 -13.67 -15.82 0.21
CA ASP A 108 -12.26 -16.25 0.28
C ASP A 108 -11.29 -15.08 0.56
N THR A 109 -11.60 -13.87 0.08
CA THR A 109 -10.60 -12.79 -0.05
C THR A 109 -10.16 -12.20 1.30
N ALA A 110 -11.06 -12.16 2.28
CA ALA A 110 -10.80 -11.55 3.59
C ALA A 110 -9.97 -12.39 4.55
N THR A 111 -10.33 -13.67 4.65
CA THR A 111 -9.53 -14.64 5.41
C THR A 111 -8.13 -14.68 4.79
N LEU A 112 -8.01 -14.61 3.47
CA LEU A 112 -6.73 -14.50 2.78
C LEU A 112 -5.98 -13.19 3.06
N LEU A 113 -6.65 -12.04 3.21
CA LEU A 113 -5.99 -10.74 3.40
C LEU A 113 -5.36 -10.60 4.80
N LEU A 114 -6.10 -10.93 5.86
CA LEU A 114 -5.55 -10.98 7.23
C LEU A 114 -4.68 -12.23 7.45
N ALA A 115 -4.93 -13.31 6.69
CA ALA A 115 -4.00 -14.43 6.60
C ALA A 115 -2.75 -14.10 5.76
N HIS A 116 -2.72 -12.97 5.04
CA HIS A 116 -1.60 -12.63 4.17
C HIS A 116 -0.37 -12.32 5.04
N PRO A 117 0.73 -13.08 4.87
CA PRO A 117 1.90 -12.94 5.72
C PRO A 117 2.47 -11.51 5.69
N GLU A 118 2.36 -10.83 4.56
CA GLU A 118 2.87 -9.47 4.39
C GLU A 118 1.99 -8.40 5.04
N VAL A 119 0.66 -8.59 5.09
CA VAL A 119 -0.26 -7.71 5.82
C VAL A 119 0.00 -7.85 7.33
N ARG A 120 0.13 -9.08 7.83
CA ARG A 120 0.56 -9.32 9.23
C ARG A 120 1.93 -8.73 9.52
N ALA A 121 2.87 -8.80 8.57
CA ALA A 121 4.18 -8.20 8.73
C ALA A 121 4.08 -6.67 8.89
N TRP A 122 3.17 -6.02 8.17
CA TRP A 122 2.88 -4.59 8.34
C TRP A 122 2.23 -4.26 9.68
N ILE A 123 1.25 -5.04 10.11
CA ILE A 123 0.66 -4.88 11.46
C ILE A 123 1.76 -4.98 12.53
N ALA A 124 2.64 -5.97 12.42
CA ALA A 124 3.79 -6.10 13.33
C ALA A 124 4.82 -4.97 13.17
N ARG A 125 4.93 -4.31 12.01
CA ARG A 125 5.77 -3.11 11.83
C ARG A 125 5.20 -1.93 12.60
N PHE A 126 3.88 -1.71 12.56
CA PHE A 126 3.25 -0.63 13.31
C PHE A 126 3.54 -0.74 14.81
N ASP A 127 3.40 -1.96 15.36
CA ASP A 127 3.77 -2.26 16.75
C ASP A 127 5.25 -1.96 17.05
N ARG A 128 6.18 -2.47 16.21
CA ARG A 128 7.62 -2.21 16.38
C ARG A 128 8.00 -0.72 16.27
N TRP A 129 7.23 0.05 15.51
CA TRP A 129 7.44 1.50 15.35
C TRP A 129 6.64 2.32 16.36
N ASN A 130 5.99 1.67 17.33
CA ASN A 130 5.20 2.29 18.37
C ASN A 130 4.07 3.19 17.81
N ALA A 131 3.47 2.78 16.69
CA ALA A 131 2.29 3.42 16.11
C ALA A 131 1.05 2.67 16.59
N HIS A 132 0.36 3.22 17.59
CA HIS A 132 -0.73 2.54 18.29
C HIS A 132 -2.07 3.28 18.21
N THR A 133 -2.03 4.60 18.00
CA THR A 133 -3.24 5.38 17.77
C THR A 133 -3.68 5.30 16.30
N PRO A 134 -4.97 5.48 16.00
CA PRO A 134 -5.47 5.53 14.61
C PRO A 134 -4.68 6.51 13.74
N ASP A 135 -4.45 7.74 14.22
CA ASP A 135 -3.70 8.77 13.49
C ASP A 135 -2.25 8.37 13.22
N GLU A 136 -1.56 7.77 14.18
CA GLU A 136 -0.18 7.28 13.98
C GLU A 136 -0.13 6.17 12.92
N ILE A 137 -1.06 5.22 12.99
CA ILE A 137 -1.17 4.11 12.04
C ILE A 137 -1.47 4.65 10.64
N LEU A 138 -2.44 5.56 10.49
CA LEU A 138 -2.79 6.20 9.22
C LEU A 138 -1.60 6.99 8.66
N ALA A 139 -0.90 7.75 9.49
CA ALA A 139 0.25 8.54 9.06
C ALA A 139 1.41 7.66 8.57
N VAL A 140 1.71 6.58 9.29
CA VAL A 140 2.76 5.63 8.89
C VAL A 140 2.37 4.89 7.62
N ALA A 141 1.16 4.32 7.59
CA ALA A 141 0.68 3.55 6.46
C ALA A 141 0.53 4.40 5.20
N GLY A 142 0.01 5.62 5.32
CA GLY A 142 -0.13 6.57 4.21
C GLY A 142 1.22 6.93 3.59
N ARG A 143 2.24 7.22 4.41
CA ARG A 143 3.62 7.45 3.92
C ARG A 143 4.20 6.22 3.22
N ALA A 144 3.97 5.03 3.79
CA ALA A 144 4.51 3.79 3.25
C ALA A 144 3.84 3.36 1.92
N SER A 145 2.59 3.76 1.71
CA SER A 145 1.76 3.41 0.54
C SER A 145 1.58 4.55 -0.46
N ALA A 146 2.36 5.63 -0.31
CA ALA A 146 2.13 6.90 -0.97
C ALA A 146 1.96 6.77 -2.51
N PRO A 147 0.91 7.38 -3.10
CA PRO A 147 0.57 7.21 -4.52
C PRO A 147 1.65 7.71 -5.48
N GLN A 148 2.32 8.81 -5.15
CA GLN A 148 3.39 9.39 -5.97
C GLN A 148 4.68 8.56 -6.01
N HIS A 149 4.73 7.46 -5.26
CA HIS A 149 5.85 6.52 -5.26
C HIS A 149 5.46 5.15 -5.82
N ARG A 150 4.21 4.99 -6.27
CA ARG A 150 3.69 3.74 -6.83
C ARG A 150 4.44 3.41 -8.11
N ALA A 151 5.01 2.21 -8.18
CA ALA A 151 5.63 1.71 -9.41
C ALA A 151 4.59 1.72 -10.54
N GLY A 152 4.92 2.35 -11.67
CA GLY A 152 4.00 2.54 -12.79
C GLY A 152 3.05 3.74 -12.65
N ALA A 153 3.19 4.56 -11.60
CA ALA A 153 2.44 5.81 -11.52
C ALA A 153 2.83 6.78 -12.64
N ARG A 154 1.84 7.47 -13.18
CA ARG A 154 2.01 8.49 -14.23
C ARG A 154 1.31 9.78 -13.81
N TYR A 155 1.89 10.91 -14.18
CA TYR A 155 1.42 12.22 -13.75
C TYR A 155 0.90 13.00 -14.94
N PHE A 156 -0.26 13.63 -14.76
CA PHE A 156 -0.86 14.46 -15.79
C PHE A 156 -1.34 15.77 -15.19
N ARG A 157 -1.16 16.85 -15.95
CA ARG A 157 -1.68 18.17 -15.58
C ARG A 157 -2.76 18.66 -16.53
N PRO A 158 -3.78 19.37 -16.02
CA PRO A 158 -4.77 20.02 -16.85
C PRO A 158 -4.15 21.08 -17.78
N ARG A 159 -4.69 21.19 -18.99
CA ARG A 159 -4.43 22.34 -19.86
C ARG A 159 -5.04 23.62 -19.24
N PRO A 160 -4.48 24.82 -19.51
CA PRO A 160 -5.10 26.07 -19.09
C PRO A 160 -6.57 26.14 -19.48
N GLY A 161 -7.44 26.61 -18.57
CA GLY A 161 -8.88 26.75 -18.81
C GLY A 161 -9.74 25.54 -18.43
N PHE A 162 -9.15 24.47 -17.88
CA PHE A 162 -9.92 23.39 -17.24
C PHE A 162 -10.53 23.87 -15.91
N THR A 163 -11.85 23.75 -15.78
CA THR A 163 -12.48 23.86 -14.46
C THR A 163 -12.26 22.58 -13.67
N HIS A 164 -12.30 22.69 -12.35
CA HIS A 164 -12.12 21.55 -11.45
C HIS A 164 -13.15 20.43 -11.71
N GLU A 165 -14.42 20.80 -11.86
CA GLU A 165 -15.50 19.84 -12.17
C GLU A 165 -15.29 19.14 -13.52
N ARG A 166 -14.90 19.89 -14.56
CA ARG A 166 -14.61 19.33 -15.89
C ARG A 166 -13.41 18.38 -15.84
N PHE A 167 -12.42 18.71 -15.01
CA PHE A 167 -11.26 17.87 -14.78
C PHE A 167 -11.68 16.54 -14.14
N LEU A 168 -12.42 16.55 -13.03
CA LEU A 168 -12.88 15.30 -12.40
C LEU A 168 -13.79 14.47 -13.32
N LYS A 169 -14.72 15.10 -14.06
CA LYS A 169 -15.58 14.41 -15.04
C LYS A 169 -14.77 13.72 -16.14
N LEU A 170 -13.73 14.38 -16.66
CA LEU A 170 -12.82 13.77 -17.64
C LEU A 170 -12.14 12.53 -17.05
N LEU A 171 -11.66 12.61 -15.82
CA LEU A 171 -11.02 11.48 -15.14
C LEU A 171 -11.97 10.29 -14.98
N GLY A 172 -13.19 10.53 -14.48
CA GLY A 172 -14.21 9.49 -14.32
C GLY A 172 -14.61 8.86 -15.66
N LEU A 173 -14.79 9.65 -16.71
CA LEU A 173 -15.09 9.15 -18.05
C LEU A 173 -13.96 8.29 -18.62
N ALA A 174 -12.71 8.76 -18.52
CA ALA A 174 -11.55 8.03 -19.03
C ALA A 174 -11.33 6.71 -18.28
N ALA A 175 -11.61 6.68 -16.98
CA ALA A 175 -11.49 5.48 -16.16
C ALA A 175 -12.62 4.47 -16.43
N SER A 176 -13.88 4.95 -16.46
CA SER A 176 -15.06 4.09 -16.72
C SER A 176 -15.14 3.52 -18.14
N SER A 177 -14.42 4.10 -19.10
CA SER A 177 -14.36 3.58 -20.48
C SER A 177 -13.42 2.37 -20.64
N GLY A 178 -12.69 1.98 -19.59
CA GLY A 178 -11.78 0.84 -19.59
C GLY A 178 -12.41 -0.47 -19.08
N HIS A 179 -11.57 -1.50 -18.97
CA HIS A 179 -11.96 -2.81 -18.40
C HIS A 179 -11.58 -2.95 -16.92
N GLY A 180 -10.97 -1.91 -16.34
CA GLY A 180 -10.49 -1.92 -14.96
C GLY A 180 -11.43 -1.19 -14.02
N ASP A 181 -11.40 -1.60 -12.75
CA ASP A 181 -12.03 -0.85 -11.67
C ASP A 181 -11.21 0.40 -11.35
N TYR A 182 -11.86 1.41 -10.80
CA TYR A 182 -11.20 2.64 -10.41
C TYR A 182 -11.91 3.33 -9.25
N ALA A 183 -11.17 4.20 -8.57
CA ALA A 183 -11.73 5.19 -7.67
C ALA A 183 -10.82 6.43 -7.62
N LEU A 184 -11.44 7.60 -7.43
CA LEU A 184 -10.75 8.84 -7.20
C LEU A 184 -10.45 9.02 -5.71
N SER A 185 -9.34 9.71 -5.42
CA SER A 185 -8.89 10.11 -4.08
C SER A 185 -8.11 11.43 -4.14
N GLY A 186 -7.47 11.81 -3.04
CA GLY A 186 -6.69 13.04 -2.89
C GLY A 186 -7.54 14.23 -2.42
N VAL A 187 -7.00 15.44 -2.58
CA VAL A 187 -7.60 16.68 -2.04
C VAL A 187 -9.03 16.91 -2.53
N PRO A 188 -9.36 16.69 -3.81
CA PRO A 188 -10.73 16.89 -4.29
C PRO A 188 -11.75 15.95 -3.66
N VAL A 189 -11.36 14.71 -3.37
CA VAL A 189 -12.25 13.75 -2.72
C VAL A 189 -12.43 14.07 -1.24
N ALA A 190 -11.36 14.53 -0.59
CA ALA A 190 -11.45 15.08 0.77
C ALA A 190 -12.45 16.24 0.85
N ASP A 191 -12.41 17.14 -0.13
CA ASP A 191 -13.34 18.26 -0.21
C ASP A 191 -14.80 17.81 -0.41
N LEU A 192 -15.06 16.70 -1.11
CA LEU A 192 -16.41 16.13 -1.20
C LEU A 192 -16.91 15.66 0.17
N TYR A 193 -16.04 15.13 1.02
CA TYR A 193 -16.41 14.74 2.39
C TYR A 193 -16.58 15.93 3.33
N LEU A 194 -15.73 16.95 3.19
CA LEU A 194 -15.68 18.10 4.10
C LEU A 194 -16.55 19.29 3.64
N GLY A 195 -17.15 19.23 2.46
CA GLY A 195 -17.89 20.34 1.86
C GLY A 195 -17.00 21.52 1.44
N GLY A 196 -15.76 21.23 1.02
CA GLY A 196 -14.73 22.23 0.69
C GLY A 196 -14.46 22.41 -0.82
N HIS A 197 -13.56 23.35 -1.16
CA HIS A 197 -13.14 23.63 -2.54
C HIS A 197 -11.65 24.02 -2.60
N THR A 198 -10.80 23.10 -2.22
CA THR A 198 -9.36 23.29 -2.11
C THR A 198 -8.65 22.75 -3.34
N LEU A 199 -7.66 23.49 -3.83
CA LEU A 199 -6.81 23.01 -4.90
C LEU A 199 -5.77 22.03 -4.35
N GLY A 200 -5.60 20.91 -5.03
CA GLY A 200 -4.58 19.93 -4.69
C GLY A 200 -4.56 18.75 -5.64
N PRO A 201 -3.65 17.79 -5.42
CA PRO A 201 -3.49 16.63 -6.27
C PRO A 201 -4.73 15.71 -6.19
N THR A 202 -5.17 15.25 -7.37
CA THR A 202 -6.10 14.13 -7.49
C THR A 202 -5.31 12.84 -7.62
N VAL A 203 -5.78 11.78 -6.99
CA VAL A 203 -5.30 10.42 -7.24
C VAL A 203 -6.39 9.67 -7.97
N LEU A 204 -6.03 8.97 -9.04
CA LEU A 204 -6.89 8.01 -9.73
C LEU A 204 -6.26 6.64 -9.55
N TRP A 205 -6.80 5.88 -8.61
CA TRP A 205 -6.47 4.48 -8.42
C TRP A 205 -7.20 3.65 -9.46
N THR A 206 -6.49 2.77 -10.17
CA THR A 206 -7.12 1.87 -11.14
C THR A 206 -6.37 0.57 -11.33
N THR A 207 -7.08 -0.50 -11.68
CA THR A 207 -6.48 -1.77 -12.10
C THR A 207 -6.00 -1.76 -13.57
N ASP A 208 -6.33 -0.72 -14.35
CA ASP A 208 -5.92 -0.50 -15.75
C ASP A 208 -5.17 0.84 -15.91
N ALA A 209 -4.04 1.00 -15.21
CA ALA A 209 -3.31 2.28 -15.19
C ALA A 209 -2.79 2.69 -16.57
N GLU A 210 -2.29 1.74 -17.36
CA GLU A 210 -1.78 2.01 -18.71
C GLU A 210 -2.88 2.47 -19.66
N GLY A 211 -4.01 1.75 -19.70
CA GLY A 211 -5.15 2.10 -20.56
C GLY A 211 -5.75 3.45 -20.17
N VAL A 212 -5.91 3.72 -18.87
CA VAL A 212 -6.42 5.00 -18.38
C VAL A 212 -5.46 6.14 -18.72
N ALA A 213 -4.16 5.94 -18.52
CA ALA A 213 -3.16 6.95 -18.85
C ALA A 213 -3.10 7.25 -20.36
N ALA A 214 -3.27 6.24 -21.22
CA ALA A 214 -3.36 6.44 -22.67
C ALA A 214 -4.55 7.33 -23.06
N ARG A 215 -5.75 7.04 -22.53
CA ARG A 215 -6.97 7.81 -22.79
C ARG A 215 -6.87 9.25 -22.28
N ILE A 216 -6.33 9.42 -21.07
CA ILE A 216 -6.16 10.73 -20.45
C ILE A 216 -5.11 11.58 -21.20
N GLY A 217 -4.05 10.95 -21.71
CA GLY A 217 -2.98 11.60 -22.47
C GLY A 217 -3.44 12.26 -23.77
N GLU A 218 -4.60 11.90 -24.31
CA GLU A 218 -5.20 12.58 -25.47
C GLU A 218 -5.62 14.03 -25.13
N THR A 219 -5.99 14.27 -23.87
CA THR A 219 -6.57 15.53 -23.41
C THR A 219 -5.63 16.31 -22.48
N LEU A 220 -4.94 15.61 -21.57
CA LEU A 220 -4.03 16.20 -20.59
C LEU A 220 -2.58 16.17 -21.06
N HIS A 221 -1.71 16.92 -20.38
CA HIS A 221 -0.27 16.81 -20.61
C HIS A 221 0.35 15.91 -19.55
N GLU A 222 1.08 14.89 -20.00
CA GLU A 222 1.94 14.11 -19.12
C GLU A 222 3.06 14.99 -18.57
N ASP A 223 3.40 14.77 -17.30
CA ASP A 223 4.41 15.52 -16.57
C ASP A 223 5.34 14.57 -15.81
N ALA A 224 6.54 15.05 -15.50
CA ALA A 224 7.50 14.30 -14.69
C ALA A 224 7.21 14.40 -13.18
N HIS A 225 6.40 15.39 -12.77
CA HIS A 225 6.11 15.66 -11.37
C HIS A 225 4.59 15.76 -11.10
N PHE A 226 4.16 15.40 -9.90
CA PHE A 226 2.75 15.40 -9.51
C PHE A 226 2.23 16.74 -8.95
N GLN A 227 3.11 17.70 -8.64
CA GLN A 227 2.78 19.01 -8.07
C GLN A 227 2.96 20.14 -9.10
N PRO A 228 2.22 21.27 -9.00
CA PRO A 228 1.31 21.67 -7.90
C PRO A 228 -0.17 21.33 -8.09
N ALA A 229 -0.62 20.97 -9.30
CA ALA A 229 -2.01 20.56 -9.56
C ALA A 229 -2.06 19.59 -10.74
N GLY A 230 -2.75 18.46 -10.57
CA GLY A 230 -2.80 17.41 -11.57
C GLY A 230 -3.44 16.13 -11.03
N VAL A 231 -3.34 15.08 -11.81
CA VAL A 231 -3.76 13.73 -11.43
C VAL A 231 -2.55 12.79 -11.42
N ILE A 232 -2.48 11.98 -10.37
CA ILE A 232 -1.64 10.80 -10.31
C ILE A 232 -2.50 9.62 -10.77
N ILE A 233 -2.16 9.00 -11.90
CA ILE A 233 -2.73 7.72 -12.31
C ILE A 233 -1.88 6.64 -11.66
N ALA A 234 -2.43 5.94 -10.68
CA ALA A 234 -1.67 4.99 -9.88
C ALA A 234 -2.27 3.58 -10.01
N PRO A 235 -1.47 2.56 -10.40
CA PRO A 235 -1.94 1.18 -10.42
C PRO A 235 -2.24 0.71 -9.00
N THR A 236 -3.30 -0.07 -8.86
CA THR A 236 -3.75 -0.59 -7.56
C THR A 236 -4.21 -2.05 -7.64
N PRO A 237 -4.02 -2.87 -6.58
CA PRO A 237 -4.79 -4.10 -6.45
C PRO A 237 -6.28 -3.79 -6.24
N PRO A 238 -7.20 -4.72 -6.60
CA PRO A 238 -8.63 -4.55 -6.39
C PRO A 238 -9.02 -4.24 -4.94
N ASP A 239 -8.27 -4.77 -3.96
CA ASP A 239 -8.56 -4.64 -2.53
C ASP A 239 -8.57 -3.18 -2.03
N TYR A 240 -7.82 -2.28 -2.68
CA TYR A 240 -7.85 -0.85 -2.37
C TYR A 240 -9.20 -0.21 -2.66
N LEU A 241 -9.92 -0.76 -3.63
CA LEU A 241 -11.14 -0.18 -4.15
C LEU A 241 -12.38 -0.68 -3.39
N ILE A 242 -12.21 -1.52 -2.36
CA ILE A 242 -13.30 -2.30 -1.73
C ILE A 242 -14.55 -1.47 -1.47
N ASP A 243 -14.71 -0.75 -0.40
CA ASP A 243 -15.85 0.09 -0.04
C ASP A 243 -15.98 1.42 -0.84
N SER A 244 -15.44 1.50 -2.06
CA SER A 244 -15.55 2.70 -2.88
C SER A 244 -16.99 2.95 -3.35
N VAL A 245 -17.42 4.20 -3.30
CA VAL A 245 -18.81 4.61 -3.53
C VAL A 245 -18.93 5.54 -4.73
N SER A 246 -20.11 5.57 -5.35
CA SER A 246 -20.46 6.61 -6.31
C SER A 246 -20.58 7.95 -5.59
N ALA A 247 -19.90 8.99 -6.08
CA ALA A 247 -20.06 10.34 -5.58
C ALA A 247 -21.36 10.98 -6.08
N GLU A 248 -21.76 12.10 -5.47
CA GLU A 248 -22.91 12.88 -5.94
C GLU A 248 -22.74 13.39 -7.38
N LEU A 249 -21.50 13.65 -7.80
CA LEU A 249 -21.22 13.98 -9.19
C LEU A 249 -21.41 12.72 -10.07
N PRO A 250 -22.35 12.73 -11.03
CA PRO A 250 -22.69 11.53 -11.78
C PRO A 250 -21.49 10.92 -12.50
N GLY A 251 -21.34 9.60 -12.37
CA GLY A 251 -20.29 8.83 -13.04
C GLY A 251 -18.91 8.91 -12.38
N LEU A 252 -18.79 9.52 -11.20
CA LEU A 252 -17.56 9.45 -10.39
C LEU A 252 -17.68 8.39 -9.32
N ARG A 253 -16.61 7.60 -9.18
CA ARG A 253 -16.40 6.70 -8.04
C ARG A 253 -15.26 7.23 -7.17
N ILE A 254 -15.46 7.28 -5.87
CA ILE A 254 -14.48 7.78 -4.88
C ILE A 254 -14.14 6.68 -3.86
N VAL A 255 -12.91 6.69 -3.37
CA VAL A 255 -12.46 5.77 -2.31
C VAL A 255 -13.18 6.06 -1.00
N SER A 256 -13.18 5.14 -0.03
CA SER A 256 -13.74 5.40 1.29
C SER A 256 -12.98 6.48 2.08
N PRO A 257 -13.60 7.09 3.11
CA PRO A 257 -12.95 8.14 3.89
C PRO A 257 -11.60 7.74 4.48
N ILE A 258 -11.43 6.50 4.95
CA ILE A 258 -10.14 6.05 5.51
C ILE A 258 -9.06 5.99 4.43
N GLN A 259 -9.42 5.53 3.23
CA GLN A 259 -8.47 5.44 2.13
C GLN A 259 -8.12 6.84 1.64
N ALA A 260 -9.07 7.77 1.62
CA ALA A 260 -8.80 9.18 1.35
C ALA A 260 -7.82 9.78 2.37
N ALA A 261 -7.99 9.48 3.66
CA ALA A 261 -7.06 9.94 4.71
C ALA A 261 -5.65 9.34 4.56
N LEU A 262 -5.53 8.04 4.27
CA LEU A 262 -4.26 7.37 3.96
C LEU A 262 -3.53 8.04 2.79
N ASP A 263 -4.25 8.28 1.69
CA ASP A 263 -3.69 8.89 0.49
C ASP A 263 -3.23 10.33 0.76
N LEU A 264 -4.01 11.10 1.54
CA LEU A 264 -3.62 12.45 1.96
C LEU A 264 -2.38 12.46 2.85
N HIS A 265 -2.23 11.52 3.79
CA HIS A 265 -1.00 11.36 4.55
C HIS A 265 0.19 11.05 3.63
N GLY A 266 0.00 10.17 2.64
CA GLY A 266 1.02 9.87 1.62
C GLY A 266 1.42 11.10 0.79
N LEU A 267 0.46 11.96 0.48
CA LEU A 267 0.65 13.19 -0.30
C LEU A 267 1.17 14.38 0.54
N GLY A 268 1.27 14.24 1.87
CA GLY A 268 1.70 15.30 2.78
C GLY A 268 0.61 16.26 3.24
N PHE A 269 -0.67 15.96 3.01
CA PHE A 269 -1.83 16.75 3.42
C PHE A 269 -2.40 16.27 4.77
N THR A 270 -1.54 16.17 5.78
CA THR A 270 -1.87 15.50 7.06
C THR A 270 -2.96 16.22 7.86
N GLU A 271 -2.98 17.55 7.86
CA GLU A 271 -4.04 18.33 8.55
C GLU A 271 -5.42 18.02 7.96
N ARG A 272 -5.48 17.86 6.63
CA ARG A 272 -6.72 17.52 5.94
C ARG A 272 -7.11 16.06 6.15
N ALA A 273 -6.14 15.15 6.23
CA ALA A 273 -6.39 13.77 6.57
C ALA A 273 -7.08 13.67 7.94
N ALA A 274 -6.57 14.40 8.93
CA ALA A 274 -7.14 14.45 10.28
C ALA A 274 -8.58 14.98 10.31
N LEU A 275 -8.95 15.93 9.44
CA LEU A 275 -10.32 16.42 9.34
C LEU A 275 -11.30 15.35 8.81
N ILE A 276 -10.87 14.49 7.88
CA ILE A 276 -11.72 13.40 7.36
C ILE A 276 -11.98 12.35 8.44
N THR A 277 -10.99 12.12 9.31
CA THR A 277 -11.04 11.10 10.37
C THR A 277 -11.41 11.68 11.73
N GLU A 278 -11.85 12.94 11.79
CA GLU A 278 -12.25 13.57 13.05
C GLU A 278 -13.46 12.80 13.64
N GLY A 279 -13.28 12.28 14.87
CA GLY A 279 -14.33 11.53 15.57
C GLY A 279 -14.34 10.02 15.33
N TRP A 280 -13.28 9.47 14.72
CA TRP A 280 -13.07 8.02 14.54
C TRP A 280 -12.40 7.37 15.76
#